data_AF-A0A5N3P8P2-F1
#
_entry.id   AF-A0A5N3P8P2-F1
#
_cell.length_a   1.000
_cell.length_b   1.000
_cell.length_c   1.000
_cell.angle_alpha   90.00
_cell.angle_beta   90.00
_cell.angle_gamma   90.00
#
_symmetry.space_group_name_H-M   'P 1'
#
loop_
_entity.id
_entity.type
_entity.pdbx_description
1 polymer ?
#
loop_
_entity_poly.entity_id
_entity_poly.type
_entity_poly.pdbx_seq_one_letter_code
_entity_poly.pdbx_strand_id
1 'polypeptide(L)'
;VTEEPVDPDDLTLTLMLALERLSPLERAAFLLHDVFGLPLDEVARTLDRQAPAVRQLAARARRHVQSARPRFPVAREEGDRIAHAFFTATNSGDLNALKALLAESVVVHSDGGGKVLAFLNPIFGVDRILRLYQGLHRKFGKDWVSLVKPIWIDGLPGYVSRERGGILQTTAFAIEDGRITGVYITRNPDKLRDVSRLLSDGQAFGSVSQ
;
A
#
# COMPACT_ATOMS: atom_id res chain seq x y z
N VAL A 1 24.74 9.79 11.29
CA VAL A 1 23.97 8.56 11.02
C VAL A 1 24.26 8.18 9.59
N THR A 2 25.06 7.14 9.36
CA THR A 2 25.31 6.59 8.03
C THR A 2 24.02 5.90 7.58
N GLU A 3 23.35 6.48 6.59
CA GLU A 3 22.08 5.96 6.06
C GLU A 3 22.37 4.83 5.08
N GLU A 4 21.74 3.67 5.29
CA GLU A 4 21.80 2.55 4.35
C GLU A 4 21.02 2.89 3.07
N PRO A 5 21.56 2.56 1.88
CA PRO A 5 20.86 2.73 0.62
C PRO A 5 19.55 1.92 0.63
N VAL A 6 18.52 2.46 -0.02
CA VAL A 6 17.22 1.78 -0.15
C VAL A 6 17.37 0.68 -1.20
N ASP A 7 17.24 -0.57 -0.79
CA ASP A 7 17.17 -1.71 -1.72
C ASP A 7 15.88 -1.59 -2.56
N PRO A 8 15.98 -1.59 -3.91
CA PRO A 8 14.81 -1.58 -4.79
C PRO A 8 13.82 -2.72 -4.52
N ASP A 9 14.31 -3.87 -4.04
CA ASP A 9 13.49 -5.06 -3.78
C ASP A 9 12.73 -4.99 -2.43
N ASP A 10 13.05 -4.02 -1.57
CA ASP A 10 12.40 -3.77 -0.27
C ASP A 10 11.45 -2.55 -0.28
N LEU A 11 11.08 -2.06 -1.46
CA LEU A 11 10.17 -0.92 -1.59
C LEU A 11 8.74 -1.29 -1.21
N THR A 12 8.32 -0.87 -0.02
CA THR A 12 6.93 -1.05 0.40
C THR A 12 5.94 -0.30 -0.49
N LEU A 13 4.70 -0.78 -0.58
CA LEU A 13 3.65 -0.11 -1.36
C LEU A 13 3.41 1.35 -0.93
N THR A 14 3.53 1.65 0.36
CA THR A 14 3.44 3.02 0.89
C THR A 14 4.55 3.91 0.33
N LEU A 15 5.76 3.38 0.22
CA LEU A 15 6.90 4.09 -0.35
C LEU A 15 6.73 4.28 -1.87
N MET A 16 6.28 3.25 -2.60
CA MET A 16 5.99 3.38 -4.04
C MET A 16 4.96 4.48 -4.31
N LEU A 17 3.86 4.51 -3.54
CA LEU A 17 2.84 5.55 -3.66
C LEU A 17 3.35 6.94 -3.27
N ALA A 18 4.33 7.03 -2.36
CA ALA A 18 4.98 8.30 -2.05
C ALA A 18 5.84 8.79 -3.23
N LEU A 19 6.57 7.89 -3.90
CA LEU A 19 7.36 8.21 -5.08
C LEU A 19 6.47 8.66 -6.26
N GLU A 20 5.25 8.14 -6.39
CA GLU A 20 4.29 8.60 -7.40
C GLU A 20 3.82 10.04 -7.20
N ARG A 21 3.85 10.56 -5.96
CA ARG A 21 3.44 11.94 -5.65
C ARG A 21 4.53 12.98 -5.91
N LEU A 22 5.77 12.54 -6.13
CA LEU A 22 6.87 13.43 -6.44
C LEU A 22 6.73 14.03 -7.84
N SER A 23 7.22 15.26 -8.03
CA SER A 23 7.40 15.76 -9.39
C SER A 23 8.37 14.87 -10.18
N PRO A 24 8.27 14.81 -11.52
CA PRO A 24 9.17 13.99 -12.34
C PRO A 24 10.66 14.25 -12.06
N LEU A 25 11.03 15.51 -11.79
CA LEU A 25 12.40 15.89 -11.47
C LEU A 25 12.83 15.49 -10.06
N GLU A 26 11.96 15.59 -9.06
CA GLU A 26 12.24 15.12 -7.71
C GLU A 26 12.45 13.60 -7.69
N ARG A 27 11.59 12.86 -8.40
CA ARG A 27 11.71 11.41 -8.53
C ARG A 27 12.99 11.01 -9.25
N ALA A 28 13.32 11.66 -10.37
CA ALA A 28 14.56 11.36 -11.09
C ALA A 28 15.81 11.68 -10.26
N ALA A 29 15.83 12.82 -9.57
CA ALA A 29 16.93 13.20 -8.69
C ALA A 29 17.11 12.19 -7.54
N PHE A 30 16.01 11.75 -6.91
CA PHE A 30 16.03 10.75 -5.85
C PHE A 30 16.48 9.38 -6.35
N LEU A 31 15.88 8.85 -7.42
CA LEU A 31 16.24 7.52 -7.92
C LEU A 31 17.71 7.45 -8.33
N LEU A 32 18.21 8.43 -9.10
CA LEU A 32 19.59 8.42 -9.56
C LEU A 32 20.58 8.56 -8.40
N HIS A 33 20.33 9.47 -7.46
CA HIS A 33 21.29 9.74 -6.39
C HIS A 33 21.16 8.80 -5.19
N ASP A 34 19.94 8.59 -4.68
CA ASP A 34 19.67 7.89 -3.43
C ASP A 34 19.52 6.37 -3.61
N VAL A 35 18.97 5.92 -4.74
CA VAL A 35 18.74 4.49 -5.00
C VAL A 35 19.89 3.91 -5.83
N PHE A 36 20.27 4.57 -6.92
CA PHE A 36 21.35 4.09 -7.81
C PHE A 36 22.74 4.59 -7.41
N GLY A 37 22.84 5.49 -6.43
CA GLY A 37 24.13 5.92 -5.87
C GLY A 37 24.96 6.85 -6.76
N LEU A 38 24.38 7.47 -7.80
CA LEU A 38 25.11 8.41 -8.65
C LEU A 38 25.49 9.68 -7.87
N PRO A 39 26.68 10.25 -8.11
CA PRO A 39 27.07 11.50 -7.49
C PRO A 39 26.27 12.68 -8.08
N LEU A 40 26.01 13.70 -7.25
CA LEU A 40 25.07 14.79 -7.57
C LEU A 40 25.45 15.62 -8.79
N ASP A 41 26.73 15.71 -9.13
CA ASP A 41 27.26 16.37 -10.32
C ASP A 41 26.97 15.58 -11.59
N GLU A 42 26.97 14.26 -11.54
CA GLU A 42 26.52 13.40 -12.63
C GLU A 42 25.01 13.51 -12.84
N VAL A 43 24.23 13.46 -11.76
CA VAL A 43 22.78 13.67 -11.83
C VAL A 43 22.44 15.06 -12.37
N ALA A 44 23.18 16.10 -11.97
CA ALA A 44 23.04 17.46 -12.49
C ALA A 44 23.23 17.55 -14.00
N ARG A 45 24.25 16.87 -14.54
CA ARG A 45 24.48 16.78 -15.98
C ARG A 45 23.34 16.04 -16.69
N THR A 46 22.91 14.90 -16.15
CA THR A 46 21.81 14.10 -16.73
C THR A 46 20.48 14.85 -16.76
N LEU A 47 20.18 15.63 -15.72
CA LEU A 47 18.93 16.39 -15.62
C LEU A 47 18.98 17.78 -16.26
N ASP A 48 20.12 18.17 -16.85
CA ASP A 48 20.38 19.53 -17.36
C ASP A 48 20.05 20.62 -16.32
N ARG A 49 20.65 20.47 -15.13
CA ARG A 49 20.44 21.36 -13.97
C ARG A 49 21.76 21.64 -13.26
N GLN A 50 21.75 22.71 -12.46
CA GLN A 50 22.88 23.01 -11.58
C GLN A 50 22.87 22.08 -10.36
N ALA A 51 24.05 21.65 -9.90
CA ALA A 51 24.18 20.74 -8.75
C ALA A 51 23.45 21.21 -7.47
N PRO A 52 23.38 22.52 -7.13
CA PRO A 52 22.55 22.99 -6.02
C PRO A 52 21.05 22.72 -6.21
N ALA A 53 20.54 22.84 -7.43
CA ALA A 53 19.13 22.58 -7.73
C ALA A 53 18.80 21.09 -7.58
N VAL A 54 19.68 20.19 -8.06
CA VAL A 54 19.53 18.73 -7.87
C VAL A 54 19.57 18.36 -6.39
N ARG A 55 20.49 18.93 -5.62
CA ARG A 55 20.51 18.74 -4.15
C ARG A 55 19.18 19.11 -3.50
N GLN A 56 18.58 20.22 -3.91
CA GLN A 56 17.30 20.66 -3.37
C GLN A 56 16.13 19.75 -3.79
N LEU A 57 16.17 19.20 -5.00
CA LEU A 57 15.19 18.22 -5.49
C LEU A 57 15.30 16.91 -4.70
N ALA A 58 16.50 16.34 -4.58
CA ALA A 58 16.74 15.12 -3.81
C ALA A 58 16.35 15.31 -2.33
N ALA A 59 16.71 16.45 -1.70
CA ALA A 59 16.32 16.74 -0.33
C ALA A 59 14.80 16.92 -0.13
N ARG A 60 14.07 17.39 -1.14
CA ARG A 60 12.59 17.47 -1.11
C ARG A 60 11.96 16.09 -1.28
N ALA A 61 12.50 15.28 -2.18
CA ALA A 61 12.08 13.90 -2.38
C ALA A 61 12.28 13.06 -1.11
N ARG A 62 13.47 13.14 -0.48
CA ARG A 62 13.78 12.49 0.80
C ARG A 62 12.76 12.83 1.88
N ARG A 63 12.40 14.10 2.03
CA ARG A 63 11.40 14.53 3.03
C ARG A 63 10.03 13.89 2.79
N HIS A 64 9.59 13.81 1.54
CA HIS A 64 8.34 13.13 1.19
C HIS A 64 8.41 11.61 1.46
N VAL A 65 9.51 10.97 1.05
CA VAL A 65 9.75 9.55 1.27
C VAL A 65 9.81 9.21 2.76
N GLN A 66 10.56 9.98 3.55
CA GLN A 66 10.68 9.80 5.00
C GLN A 66 9.33 9.99 5.70
N SER A 67 8.51 10.93 5.24
CA SER A 67 7.16 11.12 5.79
C SER A 67 6.21 9.95 5.52
N ALA A 68 6.53 9.10 4.54
CA ALA A 68 5.73 7.94 4.17
C ALA A 68 6.30 6.62 4.69
N ARG A 69 7.52 6.61 5.24
CA ARG A 69 8.15 5.39 5.74
C ARG A 69 7.58 5.05 7.13
N PRO A 70 7.08 3.81 7.35
CA PRO A 70 6.70 3.37 8.69
C PRO A 70 7.88 3.50 9.64
N ARG A 71 7.65 4.10 10.80
CA ARG A 71 8.72 4.39 11.77
C ARG A 71 9.35 3.13 12.37
N PHE A 72 8.57 2.05 12.44
CA PHE A 72 9.01 0.71 12.85
C PHE A 72 8.35 -0.35 11.96
N PRO A 73 9.10 -1.39 11.53
CA PRO A 73 8.49 -2.53 10.85
C PRO A 73 7.56 -3.28 11.80
N VAL A 74 6.37 -3.62 11.32
CA VAL A 74 5.39 -4.38 12.10
C VAL A 74 5.79 -5.85 12.15
N ALA A 75 5.77 -6.44 13.36
CA ALA A 75 6.02 -7.86 13.55
C ALA A 75 5.01 -8.70 12.75
N ARG A 76 5.47 -9.81 12.17
CA ARG A 76 4.68 -10.57 11.19
C ARG A 76 3.36 -11.07 11.75
N GLU A 77 3.42 -11.61 12.96
CA GLU A 77 2.27 -12.14 13.70
C GLU A 77 1.23 -11.05 13.99
N GLU A 78 1.69 -9.84 14.34
CA GLU A 78 0.81 -8.71 14.62
C GLU A 78 0.17 -8.17 13.34
N GLY A 79 0.93 -8.09 12.24
CA GLY A 79 0.41 -7.73 10.93
C GLY A 79 -0.67 -8.70 10.45
N ASP A 80 -0.42 -10.01 10.56
CA ASP A 80 -1.38 -11.06 10.19
C ASP A 80 -2.64 -11.00 11.06
N ARG A 81 -2.49 -10.76 12.38
CA ARG A 81 -3.61 -10.59 13.32
C ARG A 81 -4.49 -9.40 12.94
N ILE A 82 -3.88 -8.24 12.66
CA ILE A 82 -4.59 -7.02 12.25
C ILE A 82 -5.31 -7.23 10.91
N ALA A 83 -4.64 -7.84 9.93
CA ALA A 83 -5.23 -8.14 8.62
C ALA A 83 -6.48 -9.04 8.75
N HIS A 84 -6.38 -10.09 9.57
CA HIS A 84 -7.51 -10.98 9.83
C HIS A 84 -8.65 -10.30 10.59
N ALA A 85 -8.33 -9.47 11.60
CA ALA A 85 -9.32 -8.70 12.35
C ALA A 85 -10.06 -7.70 11.45
N PHE A 86 -9.35 -7.03 10.54
CA PHE A 86 -9.96 -6.12 9.56
C PHE A 86 -10.91 -6.87 8.61
N PHE A 87 -10.49 -8.00 8.06
CA PHE A 87 -11.35 -8.83 7.22
C PHE A 87 -12.63 -9.23 7.96
N THR A 88 -12.49 -9.74 9.19
CA THR A 88 -13.62 -10.18 10.00
C THR A 88 -14.58 -9.04 10.33
N ALA A 89 -14.06 -7.87 10.75
CA ALA A 89 -14.88 -6.71 11.09
C ALA A 89 -15.66 -6.19 9.88
N THR A 90 -15.01 -6.08 8.72
CA THR A 90 -15.65 -5.58 7.49
C THR A 90 -16.68 -6.55 6.90
N ASN A 91 -16.45 -7.86 7.00
CA ASN A 91 -17.36 -8.87 6.46
C ASN A 91 -18.57 -9.14 7.38
N SER A 92 -18.39 -9.04 8.70
CA SER A 92 -19.45 -9.22 9.70
C SER A 92 -20.32 -7.97 9.92
N GLY A 93 -19.79 -6.78 9.57
CA GLY A 93 -20.43 -5.48 9.82
C GLY A 93 -20.14 -4.89 11.21
N ASP A 94 -19.16 -5.42 11.94
CA ASP A 94 -18.75 -4.89 13.25
C ASP A 94 -17.95 -3.58 13.10
N LEU A 95 -18.67 -2.46 13.10
CA LEU A 95 -18.08 -1.13 12.98
C LEU A 95 -17.25 -0.72 14.19
N ASN A 96 -17.51 -1.29 15.37
CA ASN A 96 -16.75 -0.97 16.58
C ASN A 96 -15.38 -1.62 16.53
N ALA A 97 -15.34 -2.91 16.15
CA ALA A 97 -14.08 -3.62 15.89
C ALA A 97 -13.29 -2.94 14.77
N LEU A 98 -13.96 -2.55 13.67
CA LEU A 98 -13.31 -1.83 12.58
C LEU A 98 -12.71 -0.50 13.05
N LYS A 99 -13.46 0.31 13.80
CA LYS A 99 -12.98 1.59 14.34
C LYS A 99 -11.76 1.42 15.26
N ALA A 100 -11.72 0.34 16.04
CA ALA A 100 -10.59 0.05 16.93
C ALA A 100 -9.29 -0.28 16.20
N LEU A 101 -9.35 -0.72 14.93
CA LEU A 101 -8.18 -1.04 14.11
C LEU A 101 -7.65 0.17 13.35
N LEU A 102 -8.50 1.16 13.05
CA LEU A 102 -8.14 2.29 12.18
C LEU A 102 -7.51 3.44 12.98
N ALA A 103 -6.51 4.09 12.39
CA ALA A 103 -6.04 5.41 12.82
C ALA A 103 -7.07 6.48 12.40
N GLU A 104 -7.09 7.64 13.06
CA GLU A 104 -8.05 8.70 12.70
C GLU A 104 -7.84 9.21 11.26
N SER A 105 -6.58 9.34 10.84
CA SER A 105 -6.14 9.84 9.53
C SER A 105 -6.03 8.75 8.46
N VAL A 106 -6.61 7.56 8.68
CA VAL A 106 -6.48 6.45 7.74
C VAL A 106 -6.93 6.83 6.32
N VAL A 107 -6.25 6.30 5.31
CA VAL A 107 -6.61 6.49 3.89
C VAL A 107 -6.84 5.15 3.21
N VAL A 108 -7.97 5.00 2.52
CA VAL A 108 -8.23 3.88 1.62
C VAL A 108 -7.91 4.28 0.19
N HIS A 109 -7.08 3.49 -0.47
CA HIS A 109 -6.75 3.55 -1.88
C HIS A 109 -7.32 2.32 -2.60
N SER A 110 -7.76 2.49 -3.84
CA SER A 110 -8.22 1.37 -4.65
C SER A 110 -7.80 1.51 -6.11
N ASP A 111 -7.36 0.41 -6.71
CA ASP A 111 -6.99 0.35 -8.12
C ASP A 111 -7.80 -0.74 -8.84
N GLY A 112 -8.64 -0.32 -9.78
CA GLY A 112 -9.38 -1.21 -10.68
C GLY A 112 -8.84 -1.25 -12.11
N GLY A 113 -7.79 -0.48 -12.42
CA GLY A 113 -7.20 -0.37 -13.75
C GLY A 113 -8.15 0.15 -14.84
N GLY A 114 -9.28 0.75 -14.46
CA GLY A 114 -10.37 1.09 -15.39
C GLY A 114 -11.15 -0.12 -15.93
N LYS A 115 -10.83 -1.34 -15.47
CA LYS A 115 -11.44 -2.61 -15.95
C LYS A 115 -12.51 -3.14 -15.01
N VAL A 116 -12.33 -2.89 -13.71
CA VAL A 116 -13.28 -3.26 -12.66
C VAL A 116 -13.57 -2.07 -11.77
N LEU A 117 -14.76 -2.07 -11.15
CA LEU A 117 -15.16 -0.99 -10.25
C LEU A 117 -14.19 -0.90 -9.06
N ALA A 118 -13.68 0.31 -8.82
CA ALA A 118 -12.81 0.65 -7.71
C ALA A 118 -13.17 2.06 -7.22
N PHE A 119 -12.70 2.44 -6.03
CA PHE A 119 -12.85 3.81 -5.57
C PHE A 119 -11.97 4.72 -6.43
N LEU A 120 -12.60 5.58 -7.24
CA LEU A 120 -11.89 6.49 -8.15
C LEU A 120 -10.99 7.48 -7.39
N ASN A 121 -11.43 7.92 -6.21
CA ASN A 121 -10.70 8.85 -5.36
C ASN A 121 -10.37 8.18 -4.03
N PRO A 122 -9.18 8.47 -3.44
CA PRO A 122 -8.86 8.02 -2.10
C PRO A 122 -9.88 8.49 -1.07
N ILE A 123 -10.18 7.63 -0.10
CA ILE A 123 -11.14 7.93 0.97
C ILE A 123 -10.36 8.25 2.23
N PHE A 124 -10.50 9.47 2.71
CA PHE A 124 -9.78 9.99 3.86
C PHE A 124 -10.63 9.95 5.13
N GLY A 125 -10.03 9.46 6.20
CA GLY A 125 -10.53 9.55 7.57
C GLY A 125 -11.45 8.40 7.98
N VAL A 126 -11.33 8.01 9.25
CA VAL A 126 -12.04 6.87 9.84
C VAL A 126 -13.56 6.95 9.63
N ASP A 127 -14.19 8.11 9.81
CA ASP A 127 -15.65 8.24 9.71
C ASP A 127 -16.19 7.91 8.32
N ARG A 128 -15.49 8.33 7.26
CA ARG A 128 -15.90 8.04 5.88
C ARG A 128 -15.76 6.57 5.56
N ILE A 129 -14.72 5.92 6.09
CA ILE A 129 -14.45 4.49 5.90
C ILE A 129 -15.48 3.64 6.67
N LEU A 130 -15.82 4.01 7.90
CA LEU A 130 -16.90 3.34 8.64
C LEU A 130 -18.24 3.43 7.90
N ARG A 131 -18.57 4.62 7.36
CA ARG A 131 -19.78 4.82 6.55
C ARG A 131 -19.78 4.00 5.27
N LEU A 132 -18.62 3.88 4.61
CA LEU A 132 -18.45 3.03 3.44
C LEU A 132 -18.77 1.57 3.78
N TYR A 133 -18.10 0.99 4.77
CA TYR A 133 -18.29 -0.42 5.12
C TYR A 133 -19.68 -0.70 5.68
N GLN A 134 -20.29 0.25 6.40
CA GLN A 134 -21.70 0.16 6.78
C GLN A 134 -22.61 0.11 5.55
N GLY A 135 -22.34 0.93 4.53
CA GLY A 135 -23.09 0.94 3.28
C GLY A 135 -22.95 -0.36 2.49
N LEU A 136 -21.73 -0.90 2.39
CA LEU A 136 -21.44 -2.19 1.75
C LEU A 136 -22.17 -3.32 2.48
N HIS A 137 -22.10 -3.36 3.80
CA HIS A 137 -22.79 -4.36 4.61
C HIS A 137 -24.32 -4.29 4.43
N ARG A 138 -24.92 -3.09 4.44
CA ARG A 138 -26.37 -2.94 4.16
C ARG A 138 -26.76 -3.43 2.75
N LYS A 139 -25.89 -3.22 1.76
CA LYS A 139 -26.16 -3.55 0.36
C LYS A 139 -26.01 -5.05 0.08
N PHE A 140 -24.98 -5.68 0.63
CA PHE A 140 -24.59 -7.05 0.25
C PHE A 140 -24.80 -8.09 1.36
N GLY A 141 -25.05 -7.64 2.60
CA GLY A 141 -25.21 -8.51 3.76
C GLY A 141 -23.89 -9.01 4.35
N LYS A 142 -23.99 -10.04 5.21
CA LYS A 142 -22.83 -10.76 5.74
C LYS A 142 -22.24 -11.68 4.68
N ASP A 143 -20.94 -11.98 4.84
CA ASP A 143 -20.22 -12.98 4.05
C ASP A 143 -20.26 -12.74 2.52
N TRP A 144 -20.33 -11.46 2.13
CA TRP A 144 -20.35 -11.06 0.72
C TRP A 144 -18.97 -11.16 0.06
N VAL A 145 -17.91 -11.27 0.87
CA VAL A 145 -16.54 -11.57 0.46
C VAL A 145 -16.07 -12.84 1.19
N SER A 146 -15.41 -13.74 0.47
CA SER A 146 -14.70 -14.88 1.07
C SER A 146 -13.20 -14.59 1.17
N LEU A 147 -12.63 -14.92 2.34
CA LEU A 147 -11.18 -14.90 2.52
C LEU A 147 -10.59 -16.06 1.71
N VAL A 148 -9.61 -15.77 0.86
CA VAL A 148 -8.88 -16.80 0.14
C VAL A 148 -7.66 -17.21 0.95
N LYS A 149 -6.80 -16.25 1.31
CA LYS A 149 -5.60 -16.51 2.12
C LYS A 149 -4.98 -15.20 2.66
N PRO A 150 -4.37 -15.22 3.86
CA PRO A 150 -3.44 -14.16 4.30
C PRO A 150 -2.18 -14.15 3.44
N ILE A 151 -1.67 -12.97 3.08
CA ILE A 151 -0.42 -12.78 2.32
C ILE A 151 0.27 -11.47 2.70
N TRP A 152 1.56 -11.36 2.38
CA TRP A 152 2.31 -10.11 2.46
C TRP A 152 2.51 -9.55 1.06
N ILE A 153 2.14 -8.29 0.85
CA ILE A 153 2.13 -7.60 -0.45
C ILE A 153 3.08 -6.43 -0.35
N ASP A 154 4.17 -6.45 -1.11
CA ASP A 154 5.20 -5.40 -1.08
C ASP A 154 5.59 -5.00 0.36
N GLY A 155 5.94 -6.01 1.18
CA GLY A 155 6.33 -5.82 2.58
C GLY A 155 5.21 -5.42 3.55
N LEU A 156 3.95 -5.29 3.10
CA LEU A 156 2.81 -4.98 3.96
C LEU A 156 1.96 -6.22 4.26
N PRO A 157 1.46 -6.39 5.49
CA PRO A 157 0.51 -7.45 5.81
C PRO A 157 -0.81 -7.23 5.08
N GLY A 158 -1.49 -8.33 4.74
CA GLY A 158 -2.69 -8.26 3.95
C GLY A 158 -3.35 -9.61 3.72
N TYR A 159 -4.27 -9.63 2.76
CA TYR A 159 -4.94 -10.85 2.33
C TYR A 159 -5.41 -10.78 0.89
N VAL A 160 -5.64 -11.97 0.33
CA VAL A 160 -6.42 -12.17 -0.88
C VAL A 160 -7.85 -12.51 -0.48
N SER A 161 -8.81 -11.88 -1.13
CA SER A 161 -10.23 -12.17 -0.95
C SER A 161 -10.98 -12.20 -2.29
N ARG A 162 -12.17 -12.79 -2.29
CA ARG A 162 -12.99 -12.94 -3.49
C ARG A 162 -14.42 -12.52 -3.20
N GLU A 163 -14.94 -11.59 -3.98
CA GLU A 163 -16.36 -11.18 -3.86
C GLU A 163 -17.29 -12.29 -4.36
N ARG A 164 -18.57 -12.25 -3.95
CA ARG A 164 -19.61 -13.19 -4.37
C ARG A 164 -19.82 -13.30 -5.90
N GLY A 165 -19.26 -12.38 -6.68
CA GLY A 165 -19.21 -12.41 -8.16
C GLY A 165 -17.91 -12.98 -8.76
N GLY A 166 -17.04 -13.58 -7.95
CA GLY A 166 -15.78 -14.20 -8.38
C GLY A 166 -14.60 -13.24 -8.55
N ILE A 167 -14.83 -11.93 -8.43
CA ILE A 167 -13.79 -10.89 -8.57
C ILE A 167 -12.76 -11.07 -7.45
N LEU A 168 -11.53 -11.39 -7.87
CA LEU A 168 -10.36 -11.46 -7.00
C LEU A 168 -9.95 -10.04 -6.60
N GLN A 169 -9.57 -9.86 -5.35
CA GLN A 169 -8.94 -8.64 -4.87
C GLN A 169 -7.88 -8.95 -3.83
N THR A 170 -6.97 -8.01 -3.66
CA THR A 170 -6.04 -8.01 -2.54
C THR A 170 -6.28 -6.80 -1.67
N THR A 171 -5.95 -6.91 -0.39
CA THR A 171 -5.98 -5.80 0.56
C THR A 171 -4.69 -5.83 1.36
N ALA A 172 -3.91 -4.75 1.31
CA ALA A 172 -2.67 -4.57 2.06
C ALA A 172 -2.81 -3.40 3.04
N PHE A 173 -2.08 -3.46 4.16
CA PHE A 173 -2.21 -2.51 5.26
C PHE A 173 -0.88 -1.83 5.61
N ALA A 174 -0.87 -0.50 5.58
CA ALA A 174 0.13 0.27 6.31
C ALA A 174 -0.32 0.40 7.76
N ILE A 175 0.56 0.04 8.70
CA ILE A 175 0.26 -0.03 10.12
C ILE A 175 1.35 0.73 10.89
N GLU A 176 0.91 1.59 11.80
CA GLU A 176 1.76 2.33 12.73
C GLU A 176 1.14 2.26 14.13
N ASP A 177 1.95 1.97 15.14
CA ASP A 177 1.51 1.86 16.54
C ASP A 177 0.27 0.97 16.74
N GLY A 178 0.20 -0.14 16.00
CA GLY A 178 -0.91 -1.10 16.04
C GLY A 178 -2.21 -0.61 15.38
N ARG A 179 -2.17 0.53 14.68
CA ARG A 179 -3.30 1.13 13.96
C ARG A 179 -3.06 1.17 12.46
N ILE A 180 -4.09 0.88 11.69
CA ILE A 180 -4.05 0.95 10.23
C ILE A 180 -4.10 2.43 9.81
N THR A 181 -3.05 2.90 9.15
CA THR A 181 -2.93 4.24 8.57
C THR A 181 -3.22 4.26 7.07
N GLY A 182 -3.07 3.11 6.39
CA GLY A 182 -3.35 2.96 4.98
C GLY A 182 -3.97 1.60 4.65
N VAL A 183 -4.97 1.60 3.76
CA VAL A 183 -5.57 0.39 3.19
C VAL A 183 -5.44 0.48 1.68
N TYR A 184 -4.83 -0.53 1.06
CA TYR A 184 -4.61 -0.57 -0.38
C TYR A 184 -5.36 -1.75 -0.98
N ILE A 185 -6.36 -1.44 -1.81
CA ILE A 185 -7.24 -2.45 -2.41
C ILE A 185 -6.96 -2.56 -3.91
N THR A 186 -6.27 -3.61 -4.33
CA THR A 186 -6.06 -3.87 -5.76
C THR A 186 -7.09 -4.86 -6.27
N ARG A 187 -7.87 -4.40 -7.25
CA ARG A 187 -8.85 -5.19 -8.01
C ARG A 187 -8.47 -5.31 -9.49
N ASN A 188 -7.50 -4.53 -9.95
CA ASN A 188 -7.03 -4.51 -11.33
C ASN A 188 -6.56 -5.92 -11.78
N PRO A 189 -7.26 -6.57 -12.73
CA PRO A 189 -6.95 -7.95 -13.10
C PRO A 189 -5.57 -8.10 -13.76
N ASP A 190 -4.98 -7.03 -14.32
CA ASP A 190 -3.62 -7.10 -14.86
C ASP A 190 -2.57 -7.24 -13.77
N LYS A 191 -2.72 -6.50 -12.67
CA LYS A 191 -1.83 -6.59 -11.50
C LYS A 191 -2.04 -7.87 -10.70
N LEU A 192 -3.24 -8.44 -10.76
CA LEU A 192 -3.59 -9.66 -10.03
C LEU A 192 -3.22 -10.96 -10.77
N ARG A 193 -2.56 -10.89 -11.95
CA ARG A 193 -2.19 -12.10 -12.71
C ARG A 193 -1.26 -13.00 -11.93
N ASP A 194 -0.23 -12.43 -11.31
CA ASP A 194 0.76 -13.21 -10.56
C ASP A 194 0.11 -13.79 -9.30
N VAL A 195 -0.63 -12.98 -8.54
CA VAL A 195 -1.45 -13.47 -7.41
C VAL A 195 -2.36 -14.63 -7.84
N SER A 196 -3.04 -14.52 -8.99
CA SER A 196 -3.93 -15.58 -9.46
C SER A 196 -3.17 -16.85 -9.84
N ARG A 197 -2.01 -16.74 -10.49
CA ARG A 197 -1.15 -17.89 -10.84
C ARG A 197 -0.69 -18.61 -9.57
N LEU A 198 -0.18 -17.83 -8.61
CA LEU A 198 0.30 -18.30 -7.32
C LEU A 198 -0.79 -19.06 -6.53
N LEU A 199 -2.04 -18.59 -6.57
CA LEU A 199 -3.17 -19.29 -5.96
C LEU A 199 -3.54 -20.60 -6.68
N SER A 200 -3.23 -20.72 -7.96
CA SER A 200 -3.54 -21.89 -8.79
C SER A 200 -2.48 -22.99 -8.61
N ASP A 201 -1.23 -22.60 -8.35
CA ASP A 201 -0.07 -23.50 -8.25
C ASP A 201 0.16 -24.08 -6.84
N GLY A 202 -0.60 -23.66 -5.83
CA GLY A 202 -0.56 -24.24 -4.48
C GLY A 202 0.72 -23.97 -3.66
N GLN A 203 1.60 -23.06 -4.10
CA GLN A 203 2.86 -22.74 -3.42
C GLN A 203 2.68 -21.94 -2.11
N ALA A 204 3.71 -21.98 -1.27
CA ALA A 204 3.82 -21.15 -0.05
C ALA A 204 4.36 -19.76 -0.40
N PHE A 205 3.65 -18.70 0.00
CA PHE A 205 4.00 -17.30 -0.33
C PHE A 205 4.57 -16.57 0.87
N GLY A 206 5.84 -16.14 0.76
CA GLY A 206 6.54 -15.33 1.76
C GLY A 206 6.33 -13.83 1.58
N SER A 207 6.32 -13.37 0.33
CA SER A 207 6.02 -12.00 -0.12
C SER A 207 5.56 -12.05 -1.58
N VAL A 208 4.67 -11.13 -1.99
CA VAL A 208 4.21 -10.98 -3.38
C VAL A 208 4.33 -9.52 -3.76
N SER A 209 4.94 -9.23 -4.91
CA SER A 209 4.93 -7.90 -5.50
C SER A 209 3.83 -7.75 -6.54
N GLN A 210 3.22 -6.57 -6.62
CA GLN A 210 2.10 -6.25 -7.54
C GLN A 210 2.45 -5.26 -8.64
#